data_AF-A0A7G2IS26-F1
#
_entry.id   AF-A0A7G2IS26-F1
#
_cell.length_a   1.000
_cell.length_b   1.000
_cell.length_c   1.000
_cell.angle_alpha   90.00
_cell.angle_beta   90.00
_cell.angle_gamma   90.00
#
_symmetry.space_group_name_H-M   'P 1'
#
loop_
_entity.id
_entity.type
_entity.pdbx_description
1 polymer ?
#
loop_
_entity_poly.entity_id
_entity_poly.type
_entity_poly.pdbx_seq_one_letter_code
_entity_poly.pdbx_strand_id
1 'polypeptide(L)'
;MLHAQSGISSDIGTTPGARLPYGDEPDPITHLQTVAPHHAFYHAGISDILTLDETIKRNPQALVQLCLGAFKAGMREFTANVSGNDLVRVTGYMVRLSDLEKYRAEGSRTNTTWLGEEAARNTRILERQPRVISHEQQMRFGK
;
A
#
# COMPACT_ATOMS: atom_id res chain seq x y z
N MET A 1 -1.07 0.32 25.37
CA MET A 1 -0.99 1.18 24.17
C MET A 1 -1.21 0.29 22.95
N LEU A 2 -2.06 0.67 21.98
CA LEU A 2 -2.39 -0.18 20.82
C LEU A 2 -1.48 0.13 19.62
N HIS A 3 -1.03 -0.91 18.91
CA HIS A 3 -0.29 -0.86 17.65
C HIS A 3 -1.03 -1.67 16.59
N ALA A 4 -1.19 -1.14 15.39
CA ALA A 4 -1.74 -1.88 14.25
C ALA A 4 -0.60 -2.35 13.34
N GLN A 5 -0.33 -3.65 13.37
CA GLN A 5 0.68 -4.26 12.51
C GLN A 5 0.25 -4.16 11.03
N SER A 6 1.19 -3.83 10.17
CA SER A 6 0.94 -3.40 8.78
C SER A 6 0.94 -4.55 7.74
N GLY A 7 1.05 -5.80 8.18
CA GLY A 7 1.14 -7.00 7.33
C GLY A 7 2.41 -7.83 7.56
N ILE A 8 2.32 -9.12 7.84
CA ILE A 8 3.43 -10.10 7.84
C ILE A 8 3.02 -11.39 7.13
N SER A 9 3.99 -12.28 6.89
CA SER A 9 3.78 -13.55 6.19
C SER A 9 2.83 -14.53 6.89
N SER A 10 2.55 -14.31 8.18
CA SER A 10 1.60 -15.13 8.95
C SER A 10 0.16 -14.66 8.88
N ASP A 11 -0.16 -13.56 8.18
CA ASP A 11 -1.52 -13.00 8.09
C ASP A 11 -2.39 -13.78 7.07
N ILE A 12 -2.52 -15.07 7.28
CA ILE A 12 -3.23 -16.00 6.40
C ILE A 12 -4.73 -15.95 6.73
N GLY A 13 -5.55 -15.65 5.72
CA GLY A 13 -7.01 -15.57 5.88
C GLY A 13 -7.49 -14.35 6.66
N THR A 14 -6.60 -13.41 6.96
CA THR A 14 -6.91 -12.16 7.67
C THR A 14 -6.46 -10.95 6.85
N THR A 15 -6.94 -9.76 7.25
CA THR A 15 -6.47 -8.49 6.70
C THR A 15 -5.60 -7.78 7.73
N PRO A 16 -4.47 -7.19 7.34
CA PRO A 16 -3.51 -6.64 8.30
C PRO A 16 -3.96 -5.33 8.92
N GLY A 17 -3.89 -5.26 10.25
CA GLY A 17 -4.15 -4.05 11.00
C GLY A 17 -5.54 -3.48 10.75
N ALA A 18 -5.61 -2.22 10.34
CA ALA A 18 -6.86 -1.54 9.99
C ALA A 18 -7.04 -1.34 8.48
N ARG A 19 -6.30 -2.11 7.66
CA ARG A 19 -6.28 -1.94 6.21
C ARG A 19 -7.43 -2.66 5.53
N LEU A 20 -7.60 -2.36 4.26
CA LEU A 20 -8.50 -3.10 3.37
C LEU A 20 -7.79 -4.34 2.80
N PRO A 21 -8.53 -5.40 2.46
CA PRO A 21 -7.95 -6.61 1.89
C PRO A 21 -7.17 -6.31 0.61
N TYR A 22 -5.99 -6.92 0.46
CA TYR A 22 -5.17 -6.73 -0.73
C TYR A 22 -5.92 -7.13 -2.00
N GLY A 23 -5.86 -6.26 -3.01
CA GLY A 23 -6.57 -6.44 -4.28
C GLY A 23 -8.00 -5.88 -4.30
N ASP A 24 -8.65 -5.79 -3.13
CA ASP A 24 -10.00 -5.26 -2.97
C ASP A 24 -10.02 -3.77 -2.54
N GLU A 25 -8.83 -3.15 -2.48
CA GLU A 25 -8.64 -1.74 -2.15
C GLU A 25 -9.35 -0.83 -3.18
N PRO A 26 -10.17 0.15 -2.74
CA PRO A 26 -10.89 1.10 -3.60
C PRO A 26 -9.93 2.17 -4.16
N ASP A 27 -10.48 3.23 -4.76
CA ASP A 27 -9.67 4.37 -5.17
C ASP A 27 -8.91 5.02 -3.99
N PRO A 28 -7.81 5.74 -4.23
CA PRO A 28 -6.94 6.21 -3.15
C PRO A 28 -7.63 7.12 -2.13
N ILE A 29 -8.63 7.90 -2.56
CA ILE A 29 -9.34 8.84 -1.68
C ILE A 29 -10.28 8.05 -0.76
N THR A 30 -11.10 7.17 -1.34
CA THR A 30 -12.00 6.30 -0.57
C THR A 30 -11.21 5.41 0.39
N HIS A 31 -10.06 4.89 -0.04
CA HIS A 31 -9.17 4.10 0.82
C HIS A 31 -8.76 4.93 2.03
N LEU A 32 -8.15 6.12 1.82
CA LEU A 32 -7.69 6.98 2.90
C LEU A 32 -8.82 7.37 3.86
N GLN A 33 -9.99 7.72 3.34
CA GLN A 33 -11.15 8.05 4.17
C GLN A 33 -11.64 6.87 5.03
N THR A 34 -11.51 5.65 4.52
CA THR A 34 -11.89 4.44 5.23
C THR A 34 -10.93 4.14 6.39
N VAL A 35 -9.63 4.31 6.16
CA VAL A 35 -8.59 3.90 7.14
C VAL A 35 -8.22 5.01 8.13
N ALA A 36 -8.34 6.28 7.74
CA ALA A 36 -7.94 7.44 8.55
C ALA A 36 -8.54 7.46 9.98
N PRO A 37 -9.83 7.16 10.20
CA PRO A 37 -10.42 7.17 11.55
C PRO A 37 -9.71 6.22 12.52
N HIS A 38 -9.15 5.11 12.02
CA HIS A 38 -8.44 4.15 12.86
C HIS A 38 -7.16 4.73 13.47
N HIS A 39 -6.54 5.73 12.82
CA HIS A 39 -5.31 6.34 13.31
C HIS A 39 -5.44 6.96 14.71
N ALA A 40 -6.65 7.33 15.15
CA ALA A 40 -6.87 7.88 16.49
C ALA A 40 -6.65 6.86 17.62
N PHE A 41 -6.85 5.55 17.36
CA PHE A 41 -6.89 4.52 18.40
C PHE A 41 -5.53 3.81 18.62
N TYR A 42 -4.64 3.80 17.61
CA TYR A 42 -3.39 3.04 17.65
C TYR A 42 -2.17 3.91 17.98
N HIS A 43 -2.12 4.45 19.20
CA HIS A 43 -1.06 5.40 19.59
C HIS A 43 0.38 4.88 19.43
N ALA A 44 0.61 3.56 19.57
CA ALA A 44 1.94 2.98 19.41
C ALA A 44 2.41 2.86 17.96
N GLY A 45 1.51 3.05 16.98
CA GLY A 45 1.86 3.01 15.54
C GLY A 45 0.77 2.38 14.69
N ILE A 46 0.58 2.92 13.50
CA ILE A 46 -0.33 2.45 12.46
C ILE A 46 0.04 3.17 11.16
N SER A 47 0.17 2.41 10.08
CA SER A 47 0.47 2.94 8.75
C SER A 47 -0.41 2.29 7.70
N ASP A 48 -0.60 2.98 6.59
CA ASP A 48 -1.16 2.40 5.36
C ASP A 48 -0.16 2.36 4.21
N ILE A 49 -0.41 1.51 3.21
CA ILE A 49 0.35 1.44 1.97
C ILE A 49 -0.61 1.67 0.80
N LEU A 50 -0.45 2.80 0.11
CA LEU A 50 -1.13 3.07 -1.15
C LEU A 50 -0.26 2.68 -2.34
N THR A 51 -0.86 2.00 -3.31
CA THR A 51 -0.24 1.74 -4.61
C THR A 51 -0.87 2.66 -5.65
N LEU A 52 -0.10 3.64 -6.11
CA LEU A 52 -0.52 4.65 -7.07
C LEU A 52 -0.10 4.25 -8.49
N ASP A 53 -0.97 4.56 -9.44
CA ASP A 53 -0.67 4.41 -10.86
C ASP A 53 0.47 5.35 -11.32
N GLU A 54 1.21 4.94 -12.36
CA GLU A 54 2.36 5.68 -12.88
C GLU A 54 2.00 7.09 -13.38
N THR A 55 0.75 7.33 -13.78
CA THR A 55 0.25 8.66 -14.18
C THR A 55 0.49 9.74 -13.12
N ILE A 56 0.66 9.38 -11.84
CA ILE A 56 0.98 10.32 -10.77
C ILE A 56 2.27 11.10 -11.02
N LYS A 57 3.23 10.51 -11.74
CA LYS A 57 4.49 11.18 -12.13
C LYS A 57 4.24 12.41 -13.02
N ARG A 58 3.13 12.42 -13.76
CA ARG A 58 2.73 13.53 -14.64
C ARG A 58 1.96 14.62 -13.89
N ASN A 59 1.43 14.32 -12.71
CA ASN A 59 0.72 15.28 -11.86
C ASN A 59 1.17 15.17 -10.39
N PRO A 60 2.40 15.60 -10.06
CA PRO A 60 2.90 15.52 -8.69
C PRO A 60 2.09 16.38 -7.69
N GLN A 61 1.36 17.39 -8.17
CA GLN A 61 0.47 18.18 -7.32
C GLN A 61 -0.68 17.34 -6.75
N ALA A 62 -1.20 16.37 -7.51
CA ALA A 62 -2.23 15.45 -7.00
C ALA A 62 -1.71 14.63 -5.81
N LEU A 63 -0.44 14.21 -5.82
CA LEU A 63 0.17 13.51 -4.68
C LEU A 63 0.28 14.43 -3.46
N VAL A 64 0.67 15.69 -3.64
CA VAL A 64 0.72 16.67 -2.55
C VAL A 64 -0.66 16.88 -1.94
N GLN A 65 -1.70 17.04 -2.77
CA GLN A 65 -3.08 17.17 -2.31
C GLN A 65 -3.56 15.93 -1.57
N LEU A 66 -3.20 14.74 -2.05
CA LEU A 66 -3.49 13.47 -1.37
C LEU A 66 -2.86 13.45 0.03
N CYS A 67 -1.59 13.83 0.16
CA CYS A 67 -0.90 13.90 1.45
C CYS A 67 -1.55 14.90 2.41
N LEU A 68 -1.84 16.12 1.93
CA LEU A 68 -2.49 17.16 2.73
C LEU A 68 -3.89 16.73 3.18
N GLY A 69 -4.65 16.10 2.28
CA GLY A 69 -5.97 15.55 2.59
C GLY A 69 -5.93 14.43 3.63
N ALA A 70 -4.99 13.49 3.50
CA ALA A 70 -4.78 12.39 4.44
C ALA A 70 -4.44 12.91 5.85
N PHE A 71 -3.49 13.85 5.96
CA PHE A 71 -3.15 14.44 7.26
C PHE A 71 -4.29 15.25 7.85
N LYS A 72 -5.04 16.00 7.03
CA LYS A 72 -6.24 16.71 7.47
C LYS A 72 -7.33 15.75 7.96
N ALA A 73 -7.42 14.55 7.39
CA ALA A 73 -8.34 13.49 7.82
C ALA A 73 -7.87 12.76 9.10
N GLY A 74 -6.73 13.13 9.68
CA GLY A 74 -6.23 12.57 10.94
C GLY A 74 -5.23 11.43 10.78
N MET A 75 -4.78 11.13 9.56
CA MET A 75 -3.69 10.16 9.38
C MET A 75 -2.38 10.72 9.92
N ARG A 76 -1.57 9.85 10.52
CA ARG A 76 -0.25 10.19 11.08
C ARG A 76 0.89 9.79 10.15
N GLU A 77 0.72 8.68 9.44
CA GLU A 77 1.69 8.20 8.46
C GLU A 77 0.99 7.31 7.42
N PHE A 78 1.52 7.31 6.20
CA PHE A 78 1.25 6.29 5.19
C PHE A 78 2.43 6.25 4.23
N THR A 79 2.58 5.16 3.50
CA THR A 79 3.54 5.02 2.40
C THR A 79 2.78 5.02 1.09
N ALA A 80 3.26 5.77 0.10
CA ALA A 80 2.80 5.67 -1.28
C ALA A 80 3.89 5.02 -2.15
N ASN A 81 3.55 3.94 -2.86
CA ASN A 81 4.38 3.34 -3.88
C ASN A 81 3.82 3.66 -5.26
N VAL A 82 4.68 3.84 -6.26
CA VAL A 82 4.26 3.97 -7.66
C VAL A 82 4.42 2.61 -8.33
N SER A 83 3.37 2.15 -9.01
CA SER A 83 3.39 0.89 -9.73
C SER A 83 4.35 0.89 -10.93
N GLY A 84 4.69 -0.32 -11.39
CA GLY A 84 5.60 -0.50 -12.52
C GLY A 84 7.08 -0.53 -12.14
N ASN A 85 7.40 -0.40 -10.85
CA ASN A 85 8.76 -0.55 -10.34
C ASN A 85 9.00 -1.99 -9.85
N ASP A 86 10.25 -2.44 -9.89
CA ASP A 86 10.68 -3.74 -9.37
C ASP A 86 10.53 -3.85 -7.83
N LEU A 87 10.24 -2.75 -7.12
CA LEU A 87 10.13 -2.72 -5.66
C LEU A 87 8.69 -2.85 -5.19
N VAL A 88 8.45 -3.84 -4.33
CA VAL A 88 7.20 -3.99 -3.59
C VAL A 88 7.40 -3.61 -2.13
N ARG A 89 6.48 -2.78 -1.63
CA ARG A 89 6.45 -2.36 -0.24
C ARG A 89 5.78 -3.43 0.62
N VAL A 90 6.56 -4.03 1.51
CA VAL A 90 6.06 -4.85 2.62
C VAL A 90 5.92 -3.95 3.86
N THR A 91 5.69 -4.50 5.03
CA THR A 91 5.65 -3.77 6.30
C THR A 91 7.05 -3.42 6.78
N GLY A 92 7.40 -2.14 6.73
CA GLY A 92 8.68 -1.66 7.26
C GLY A 92 9.89 -1.87 6.34
N TYR A 93 9.82 -2.74 5.33
CA TYR A 93 10.88 -2.97 4.35
C TYR A 93 10.36 -3.04 2.91
N MET A 94 11.27 -3.14 1.93
CA MET A 94 10.96 -3.33 0.51
C MET A 94 11.71 -4.54 -0.01
N VAL A 95 11.11 -5.24 -0.97
CA VAL A 95 11.73 -6.37 -1.67
C VAL A 95 11.62 -6.16 -3.17
N ARG A 96 12.65 -6.58 -3.92
CA ARG A 96 12.62 -6.60 -5.38
C ARG A 96 11.88 -7.82 -5.89
N LEU A 97 10.98 -7.65 -6.86
CA LEU A 97 10.28 -8.75 -7.53
C LEU A 97 11.30 -9.67 -8.22
N SER A 98 12.31 -9.10 -8.87
CA SER A 98 13.41 -9.84 -9.47
C SER A 98 14.20 -10.71 -8.47
N ASP A 99 14.32 -10.28 -7.21
CA ASP A 99 14.96 -11.09 -6.17
C ASP A 99 14.05 -12.24 -5.70
N LEU A 100 12.73 -12.05 -5.71
CA LEU A 100 11.76 -13.13 -5.44
C LEU A 100 11.80 -14.19 -6.53
N GLU A 101 11.85 -13.78 -7.80
CA GLU A 101 11.97 -14.69 -8.94
C GLU A 101 13.25 -15.52 -8.87
N LYS A 102 14.40 -14.87 -8.61
CA LYS A 102 15.67 -15.58 -8.38
C LYS A 102 15.58 -16.53 -7.20
N TYR A 103 15.01 -16.08 -6.08
CA TYR A 103 14.82 -16.94 -4.91
C TYR A 103 14.02 -18.21 -5.23
N ARG A 104 12.96 -18.11 -6.04
CA ARG A 104 12.16 -19.27 -6.46
C ARG A 104 12.94 -20.25 -7.33
N ALA A 105 13.90 -19.77 -8.11
CA ALA A 105 14.69 -20.60 -9.02
C ALA A 105 15.90 -21.26 -8.34
N GLU A 106 16.67 -20.49 -7.54
CA GLU A 106 17.98 -20.90 -7.02
C GLU A 106 18.15 -20.68 -5.50
N GLY A 107 17.12 -20.16 -4.82
CA GLY A 107 17.20 -19.75 -3.42
C GLY A 107 17.89 -18.39 -3.22
N SER A 108 18.02 -17.95 -1.98
CA SER A 108 18.77 -16.72 -1.64
C SER A 108 19.45 -16.88 -0.28
N ARG A 109 20.59 -16.21 -0.15
CA ARG A 109 21.31 -16.08 1.13
C ARG A 109 20.87 -14.84 1.92
N THR A 110 19.96 -14.04 1.36
CA THR A 110 19.47 -12.80 1.98
C THR A 110 18.19 -13.06 2.76
N ASN A 111 18.21 -12.81 4.07
CA ASN A 111 17.07 -13.08 4.97
C ASN A 111 15.79 -12.31 4.59
N THR A 112 15.90 -11.10 4.03
CA THR A 112 14.73 -10.29 3.68
C THR A 112 13.97 -10.79 2.45
N THR A 113 14.67 -11.39 1.48
CA THR A 113 14.05 -11.99 0.29
C THR A 113 13.19 -13.18 0.68
N TRP A 114 13.65 -14.00 1.63
CA TRP A 114 12.85 -15.11 2.16
C TRP A 114 11.55 -14.62 2.81
N LEU A 115 11.62 -13.64 3.72
CA LEU A 115 10.41 -13.08 4.35
C LEU A 115 9.46 -12.44 3.33
N GLY A 116 10.01 -11.79 2.30
CA GLY A 116 9.23 -11.25 1.19
C GLY A 116 8.51 -12.33 0.38
N GLU A 117 9.20 -13.43 0.06
CA GLU A 117 8.61 -14.56 -0.67
C GLU A 117 7.54 -15.27 0.15
N GLU A 118 7.79 -15.50 1.43
CA GLU A 118 6.83 -16.11 2.33
C GLU A 118 5.55 -15.25 2.42
N ALA A 119 5.71 -13.93 2.55
CA ALA A 119 4.58 -13.01 2.52
C ALA A 119 3.85 -13.00 1.16
N ALA A 120 4.59 -13.06 0.05
CA ALA A 120 4.02 -13.14 -1.29
C ALA A 120 3.24 -14.43 -1.54
N ARG A 121 3.63 -15.54 -0.90
CA ARG A 121 2.98 -16.84 -1.05
C ARG A 121 1.78 -17.02 -0.13
N ASN A 122 1.91 -16.60 1.12
CA ASN A 122 0.92 -16.83 2.16
C ASN A 122 -0.18 -15.77 2.19
N THR A 123 0.11 -14.59 1.65
CA THR A 123 -0.82 -13.47 1.61
C THR A 123 -1.01 -12.99 0.18
N ARG A 124 -1.99 -12.11 -0.02
CA ARG A 124 -2.29 -11.50 -1.32
C ARG A 124 -1.51 -10.20 -1.56
N ILE A 125 -0.35 -9.99 -0.91
CA ILE A 125 0.36 -8.69 -0.94
C ILE A 125 0.75 -8.22 -2.35
N LEU A 126 0.99 -9.15 -3.28
CA LEU A 126 1.30 -8.83 -4.68
C LEU A 126 0.07 -8.43 -5.51
N GLU A 127 -1.13 -8.59 -4.95
CA GLU A 127 -2.39 -8.30 -5.64
C GLU A 127 -2.87 -6.86 -5.46
N ARG A 128 -2.15 -6.05 -4.67
CA ARG A 128 -2.42 -4.62 -4.53
C ARG A 128 -2.47 -3.95 -5.90
N GLN A 129 -3.58 -3.30 -6.18
CA GLN A 129 -3.82 -2.73 -7.50
C GLN A 129 -3.29 -1.30 -7.58
N PRO A 130 -2.63 -0.91 -8.67
CA PRO A 130 -2.40 0.50 -8.95
C PRO A 130 -3.73 1.21 -9.12
N ARG A 131 -3.94 2.27 -8.33
CA ARG A 131 -5.15 3.08 -8.43
C ARG A 131 -4.81 4.50 -8.85
N VAL A 132 -5.68 5.07 -9.67
CA VAL A 132 -5.56 6.45 -10.17
C VAL A 132 -6.22 7.39 -9.16
N ILE A 133 -5.61 8.55 -8.89
CA ILE A 133 -6.17 9.59 -7.99
C ILE A 133 -7.36 10.35 -8.65
N SER A 134 -7.75 9.97 -9.87
CA SER A 134 -8.56 10.85 -10.73
C SER A 134 -10.06 10.66 -10.53
N HIS A 135 -10.70 11.66 -9.91
CA HIS A 135 -12.10 12.01 -10.21
C HIS A 135 -12.23 12.85 -11.49
N GLU A 136 -11.14 13.16 -12.21
CA GLU A 136 -11.18 14.00 -13.42
C GLU A 136 -11.69 13.27 -14.66
N GLN A 137 -12.07 11.98 -14.56
CA GLN A 137 -12.82 11.31 -15.62
C GLN A 137 -14.31 11.67 -15.68
N GLN A 138 -14.81 12.60 -14.86
CA GLN A 138 -16.00 13.33 -15.30
C GLN A 138 -15.59 14.33 -16.38
N MET A 139 -15.76 13.92 -17.66
CA MET A 139 -15.89 14.88 -18.76
C MET A 139 -16.96 15.89 -18.36
N ARG A 140 -16.56 17.05 -17.85
CA ARG A 140 -17.41 18.23 -17.73
C ARG A 140 -17.59 18.86 -19.11
N PHE A 141 -18.23 18.10 -19.99
CA PHE A 141 -18.84 18.62 -21.20
C PHE A 141 -20.31 18.15 -21.21
N GLY A 142 -21.09 18.71 -20.31
CA GLY A 142 -22.54 18.79 -20.41
C GLY A 142 -22.90 20.25 -20.59
N LYS A 143 -23.59 20.56 -21.70
CA LYS A 143 -24.03 21.90 -22.13
C LYS A 143 -24.81 22.65 -21.05
#